data_AF-A0A914RBC3-F1
#
_entry.id   AF-A0A914RBC3-F1
#
_cell.length_a   1.000
_cell.length_b   1.000
_cell.length_c   1.000
_cell.angle_alpha   90.00
_cell.angle_beta   90.00
_cell.angle_gamma   90.00
#
_symmetry.space_group_name_H-M   'P 1'
#
loop_
_entity.id
_entity.type
_entity.pdbx_description
1 polymer ?
#
loop_
_entity_poly.entity_id
_entity_poly.type
_entity_poly.pdbx_seq_one_letter_code
_entity_poly.pdbx_strand_id
1 'polypeptide(L)'
;MMNNATDIDWVRACQTEFHRRMHFFNGWRFKAAPSKLLARPVGKPKSPPLLPLILPKTVERKQRYFRAPLSSRKRGTSASSPEKGFWFTHFDGEFIVREIELKPRVTPILFLAGRDDLKMSQYLLSETGLIQTQYEIKEREFEATWLRFGGPALRTRD
;
A
#
# COMPACT_ATOMS: atom_id res chain seq x y z
N MET A 1 19.34 9.10 30.48
CA MET A 1 19.23 9.29 29.02
C MET A 1 18.19 8.30 28.51
N MET A 2 17.04 8.78 27.99
CA MET A 2 16.01 7.88 27.46
C MET A 2 16.49 7.35 26.10
N ASN A 3 16.57 6.03 25.97
CA ASN A 3 17.04 5.34 24.78
C ASN A 3 16.03 5.50 23.62
N ASN A 4 16.22 6.56 22.85
CA ASN A 4 15.60 6.83 21.56
C ASN A 4 15.55 5.62 20.60
N ALA A 5 16.54 4.73 20.63
CA ALA A 5 16.55 3.53 19.81
C ALA A 5 15.42 2.54 20.14
N THR A 6 15.09 2.36 21.42
CA THR A 6 14.05 1.44 21.87
C THR A 6 12.66 1.94 21.46
N ASP A 7 12.42 3.24 21.59
CA ASP A 7 11.16 3.89 21.21
C ASP A 7 10.87 3.79 19.70
N ILE A 8 11.90 3.98 18.87
CA ILE A 8 11.81 3.82 17.42
C ILE A 8 11.41 2.39 17.02
N ASP A 9 11.93 1.37 17.72
CA ASP A 9 11.61 -0.03 17.44
C ASP A 9 10.18 -0.41 17.86
N TRP A 10 9.68 0.14 18.97
CA TRP A 10 8.27 0.01 19.36
C TRP A 10 7.33 0.60 18.32
N VAL A 11 7.61 1.82 17.85
CA VAL A 11 6.80 2.47 16.81
C VAL A 11 6.79 1.65 15.52
N ARG A 12 7.94 1.06 15.12
CA ARG A 12 8.03 0.16 13.96
C ARG A 12 7.21 -1.12 14.14
N ALA A 13 7.26 -1.72 15.33
CA ALA A 13 6.47 -2.91 15.65
C ALA A 13 4.97 -2.61 15.57
N CYS A 14 4.53 -1.46 16.11
CA CYS A 14 3.15 -1.01 16.01
C CYS A 14 2.71 -0.78 14.56
N GLN A 15 3.54 -0.13 13.74
CA GLN A 15 3.25 0.09 12.32
C GLN A 15 3.11 -1.25 11.57
N THR A 16 4.03 -2.18 11.81
CA THR A 16 3.98 -3.53 11.22
C THR A 16 2.69 -4.25 11.58
N GLU A 17 2.30 -4.24 12.85
CA GLU A 17 1.06 -4.89 13.31
C GLU A 17 -0.20 -4.22 12.74
N PHE A 18 -0.20 -2.89 12.60
CA PHE A 18 -1.30 -2.17 11.95
C PHE A 18 -1.48 -2.64 10.50
N HIS A 19 -0.40 -2.66 9.72
CA HIS A 19 -0.45 -3.11 8.32
C HIS A 19 -0.86 -4.58 8.21
N ARG A 20 -0.36 -5.46 9.09
CA ARG A 20 -0.74 -6.88 9.15
C ARG A 20 -2.25 -7.05 9.37
N ARG A 21 -2.80 -6.33 10.35
CA ARG A 21 -4.23 -6.38 10.67
C ARG A 21 -5.08 -5.76 9.57
N MET A 22 -4.63 -4.66 8.97
CA MET A 22 -5.35 -3.98 7.89
C MET A 22 -5.42 -4.84 6.63
N HIS A 23 -4.31 -5.48 6.24
CA HIS A 23 -4.28 -6.44 5.13
C HIS A 23 -5.29 -7.59 5.35
N PHE A 24 -5.30 -8.18 6.55
CA PHE A 24 -6.24 -9.25 6.88
C PHE A 24 -7.71 -8.76 6.88
N PHE A 25 -7.97 -7.61 7.50
CA PHE A 25 -9.30 -7.01 7.57
C PHE A 25 -9.86 -6.72 6.17
N ASN A 26 -9.07 -6.12 5.29
CA ASN A 26 -9.48 -5.86 3.91
C ASN A 26 -9.75 -7.17 3.16
N GLY A 27 -8.88 -8.17 3.29
CA GLY A 27 -9.08 -9.50 2.71
C GLY A 27 -10.36 -10.18 3.20
N TRP A 28 -10.67 -10.10 4.49
CA TRP A 28 -11.93 -10.59 5.05
C TRP A 28 -13.13 -9.79 4.52
N ARG A 29 -13.05 -8.46 4.54
CA ARG A 29 -14.13 -7.56 4.09
C ARG A 29 -14.48 -7.79 2.61
N PHE A 30 -13.49 -7.98 1.73
CA PHE A 30 -13.75 -8.29 0.32
C PHE A 30 -14.40 -9.66 0.10
N LYS A 31 -14.10 -10.65 0.96
CA LYS A 31 -14.75 -11.97 0.94
C LYS A 31 -16.15 -11.96 1.56
N ALA A 32 -16.39 -11.08 2.53
CA ALA A 32 -17.67 -10.91 3.21
C ALA A 32 -18.61 -9.91 2.51
N ALA A 33 -18.18 -9.26 1.43
CA ALA A 33 -19.04 -8.40 0.61
C ALA A 33 -20.23 -9.25 0.12
N PRO A 34 -21.48 -8.80 0.33
CA PRO A 34 -22.64 -9.63 0.08
C PRO A 34 -22.72 -9.98 -1.41
N SER A 35 -22.53 -11.26 -1.73
CA SER A 35 -23.03 -11.81 -2.98
C SER A 35 -24.54 -11.61 -2.98
N LYS A 36 -25.10 -10.96 -4.01
CA LYS A 36 -26.56 -10.81 -4.19
C LYS A 36 -27.32 -12.15 -4.28
N LEU A 37 -26.62 -13.28 -4.20
CA LEU A 37 -27.16 -14.62 -4.15
C LEU A 37 -26.75 -15.26 -2.82
N LEU A 38 -27.76 -15.49 -1.97
CA LEU A 38 -27.77 -16.31 -0.76
C LEU A 38 -26.89 -15.81 0.41
N ALA A 39 -27.54 -15.08 1.32
CA ALA A 39 -27.01 -14.79 2.66
C ALA A 39 -26.89 -16.10 3.45
N ARG A 40 -25.66 -16.60 3.61
CA ARG A 40 -25.33 -17.69 4.54
C ARG A 40 -24.83 -17.10 5.87
N PRO A 41 -25.09 -17.71 7.04
CA PRO A 41 -24.68 -17.13 8.32
C PRO A 41 -23.15 -17.03 8.37
N VAL A 42 -22.64 -15.81 8.52
CA VAL A 42 -21.20 -15.56 8.67
C VAL A 42 -20.82 -15.97 10.09
N GLY A 43 -20.07 -17.07 10.23
CA GLY A 43 -19.47 -17.48 11.49
C GLY A 43 -18.51 -16.41 12.02
N LYS A 44 -18.41 -16.32 13.37
CA LYS A 44 -17.58 -15.34 14.09
C LYS A 44 -16.18 -15.17 13.44
N PRO A 45 -15.69 -13.93 13.26
CA PRO A 45 -14.35 -13.71 12.75
C PRO A 45 -13.34 -14.32 13.72
N LYS A 46 -12.57 -15.32 13.26
CA LYS A 46 -11.44 -15.84 14.01
C LYS A 46 -10.37 -14.75 14.06
N SER A 47 -9.90 -14.41 15.25
CA SER A 47 -8.76 -13.52 15.44
C SER A 47 -7.58 -13.99 14.59
N PRO A 48 -6.85 -13.09 13.91
CA PRO A 48 -5.66 -13.49 13.16
C PRO A 48 -4.69 -14.22 14.10
N PRO A 49 -4.11 -15.36 13.68
CA PRO A 49 -3.20 -16.10 14.53
C PRO A 49 -2.04 -15.20 14.97
N LEU A 50 -1.75 -15.22 16.27
CA LEU A 50 -0.55 -14.62 16.85
C LEU A 50 0.64 -15.45 16.35
N LEU A 51 1.15 -15.12 15.18
CA LEU A 51 2.43 -15.64 14.71
C LEU A 51 3.53 -14.95 15.53
N PRO A 52 4.62 -15.65 15.88
CA PRO A 52 5.75 -15.01 16.57
C PRO A 52 6.19 -13.77 15.79
N LEU A 53 6.29 -12.65 16.51
CA LEU A 53 6.69 -11.36 15.97
C LEU A 53 8.14 -11.49 15.49
N ILE A 54 8.34 -11.87 14.22
CA ILE A 54 9.65 -11.73 13.59
C ILE A 54 9.82 -10.23 13.40
N LEU A 55 10.41 -9.56 14.41
CA LEU A 55 10.80 -8.17 14.27
C LEU A 55 11.77 -8.09 13.09
N PRO A 56 11.42 -7.37 12.01
CA PRO A 56 12.36 -7.19 10.93
C PRO A 56 13.57 -6.43 11.48
N LYS A 57 14.74 -7.06 11.36
CA LYS A 57 16.06 -6.55 11.73
C LYS A 57 16.25 -5.23 10.98
N THR A 58 16.19 -4.10 11.68
CA THR A 58 16.46 -2.74 11.18
C THR A 58 15.97 -2.49 9.74
N VAL A 59 14.68 -2.23 9.55
CA VAL A 59 14.14 -1.81 8.25
C VAL A 59 14.68 -0.42 7.93
N GLU A 60 15.58 -0.34 6.96
CA GLU A 60 16.06 0.92 6.42
C GLU A 60 14.87 1.71 5.84
N ARG A 61 14.58 2.89 6.40
CA ARG A 61 13.48 3.77 5.96
C ARG A 61 13.88 4.54 4.69
N LYS A 62 14.13 3.81 3.62
CA LYS A 62 14.44 4.40 2.32
C LYS A 62 13.14 4.81 1.64
N GLN A 63 13.06 6.08 1.22
CA GLN A 63 11.96 6.54 0.37
C GLN A 63 12.15 5.97 -1.03
N ARG A 64 11.16 5.24 -1.54
CA ARG A 64 11.22 4.62 -2.88
C ARG A 64 9.95 4.88 -3.65
N TYR A 65 10.10 5.16 -4.95
CA TYR A 65 9.03 5.64 -5.80
C TYR A 65 8.91 4.74 -7.01
N PHE A 66 7.71 4.29 -7.35
CA PHE A 66 7.50 3.40 -8.48
C PHE A 66 6.34 3.86 -9.35
N ARG A 67 6.44 3.56 -10.64
CA ARG A 67 5.38 3.69 -11.63
C ARG A 67 5.28 2.37 -12.40
N ALA A 68 4.15 1.69 -12.29
CA ALA A 68 3.88 0.52 -13.13
C ALA A 68 2.56 0.65 -13.90
N PRO A 69 2.35 -0.15 -14.95
CA PRO A 69 1.05 -0.27 -15.61
C PRO A 69 0.02 -0.95 -14.70
N LEU A 70 -1.25 -0.54 -14.72
CA LEU A 70 -2.32 -1.20 -13.94
C LEU A 70 -2.46 -2.69 -14.28
N SER A 71 -2.11 -3.10 -15.50
CA SER A 71 -2.15 -4.51 -15.93
C SER A 71 -1.18 -5.41 -15.17
N SER A 72 -0.11 -4.87 -14.57
CA SER A 72 0.85 -5.69 -13.82
C SER A 72 0.32 -6.15 -12.45
N ARG A 73 -0.73 -5.50 -11.90
CA ARG A 73 -1.37 -5.97 -10.65
C ARG A 73 -2.25 -7.20 -10.82
N LYS A 74 -2.91 -7.36 -11.98
CA LYS A 74 -3.83 -8.47 -12.23
C LYS A 74 -3.07 -9.63 -12.87
N ARG A 75 -2.49 -10.51 -12.05
CA ARG A 75 -2.04 -11.83 -12.51
C ARG A 75 -3.25 -12.57 -13.11
N GLY A 76 -3.30 -12.70 -14.44
CA GLY A 76 -4.22 -13.63 -15.11
C GLY A 76 -5.11 -13.09 -16.23
N THR A 77 -5.10 -11.80 -16.57
CA THR A 77 -5.86 -11.33 -17.75
C THR A 77 -4.92 -10.92 -18.88
N SER A 78 -4.65 -11.86 -19.77
CA SER A 78 -4.10 -11.61 -21.09
C SER A 78 -5.13 -10.87 -21.94
N ALA A 79 -5.08 -9.54 -21.95
CA ALA A 79 -5.69 -8.77 -23.01
C ALA A 79 -4.96 -7.44 -23.18
N SER A 80 -4.41 -7.28 -24.38
CA SER A 80 -3.96 -6.03 -24.97
C SER A 80 -5.13 -5.05 -25.07
N SER A 81 -5.54 -4.40 -23.97
CA SER A 81 -6.36 -3.19 -24.06
C SER A 81 -5.44 -1.99 -24.31
N PRO A 82 -5.73 -1.10 -25.27
CA PRO A 82 -4.90 0.07 -25.59
C PRO A 82 -4.99 1.17 -24.51
N GLU A 83 -6.01 1.13 -23.66
CA GLU A 83 -6.18 2.06 -22.55
C GLU A 83 -5.71 1.42 -21.23
N LYS A 84 -4.38 1.32 -21.04
CA LYS A 84 -3.80 0.86 -19.77
C LYS A 84 -3.47 2.07 -18.90
N GLY A 85 -4.11 2.11 -17.73
CA GLY A 85 -3.78 3.06 -16.69
C GLY A 85 -2.39 2.86 -16.08
N PHE A 86 -1.96 3.81 -15.27
CA PHE A 86 -0.72 3.72 -14.48
C PHE A 86 -1.03 3.80 -12.99
N TRP A 87 -0.24 3.09 -12.19
CA TRP A 87 -0.25 3.25 -10.75
C TRP A 87 1.10 3.78 -10.30
N PHE A 88 1.07 4.76 -9.41
CA PHE A 88 2.25 5.32 -8.79
C PHE A 88 2.21 4.99 -7.31
N THR A 89 3.36 4.61 -6.75
CA THR A 89 3.50 4.33 -5.32
C THR A 89 4.72 4.99 -4.75
N HIS A 90 4.53 5.51 -3.55
CA HIS A 90 5.60 5.99 -2.68
C HIS A 90 5.65 5.09 -1.44
N PHE A 91 6.79 4.44 -1.24
CA PHE A 91 7.10 3.61 -0.09
C PHE A 91 8.01 4.36 0.89
N ASP A 92 7.67 4.31 2.17
CA ASP A 92 8.57 4.59 3.29
C ASP A 92 9.06 3.25 3.86
N GLY A 93 10.25 2.81 3.45
CA GLY A 93 10.73 1.45 3.71
C GLY A 93 9.87 0.42 2.98
N GLU A 94 9.23 -0.48 3.73
CA GLU A 94 8.37 -1.55 3.18
C GLU A 94 6.92 -1.11 2.95
N PHE A 95 6.51 0.04 3.46
CA PHE A 95 5.11 0.42 3.56
C PHE A 95 4.73 1.52 2.57
N ILE A 96 3.61 1.34 1.86
CA ILE A 96 3.08 2.38 0.98
C ILE A 96 2.52 3.52 1.83
N VAL A 97 2.98 4.74 1.59
CA VAL A 97 2.50 5.95 2.30
C VAL A 97 1.73 6.91 1.39
N ARG A 98 1.94 6.85 0.07
CA ARG A 98 1.10 7.52 -0.93
C ARG A 98 0.92 6.66 -2.18
N GLU A 99 -0.25 6.75 -2.79
CA GLU A 99 -0.58 6.04 -4.02
C GLU A 99 -1.39 6.92 -4.98
N ILE A 100 -1.14 6.79 -6.28
CA ILE A 100 -1.93 7.43 -7.33
C ILE A 100 -2.42 6.35 -8.28
N GLU A 101 -3.73 6.31 -8.51
CA GLU A 101 -4.35 5.47 -9.51
C GLU A 101 -4.79 6.34 -10.70
N LEU A 102 -4.09 6.18 -11.84
CA LEU A 102 -4.44 6.82 -13.10
C LEU A 102 -5.17 5.82 -13.98
N LYS A 103 -6.47 6.03 -14.16
CA LYS A 103 -7.29 5.29 -15.13
C LYS A 103 -7.54 6.16 -16.36
N PRO A 104 -7.54 5.58 -17.58
CA PRO A 104 -7.91 6.31 -18.78
C PRO A 104 -9.32 6.87 -18.66
N ARG A 105 -9.52 8.13 -19.09
CA ARG A 105 -10.82 8.84 -19.12
C ARG A 105 -11.52 8.98 -17.77
N VAL A 106 -10.82 8.75 -16.66
CA VAL A 106 -11.33 8.90 -15.30
C VAL A 106 -10.41 9.83 -14.53
N THR A 107 -10.97 10.65 -13.64
CA THR A 107 -10.19 11.52 -12.76
C THR A 107 -9.23 10.68 -11.92
N PRO A 108 -7.94 11.06 -11.84
CA PRO A 108 -6.96 10.42 -10.96
C PRO A 108 -7.44 10.33 -9.53
N ILE A 109 -7.18 9.19 -8.89
CA ILE A 109 -7.51 8.98 -7.47
C ILE A 109 -6.20 8.94 -6.68
N LEU A 110 -6.12 9.77 -5.65
CA LEU A 110 -4.96 9.87 -4.77
C LEU A 110 -5.32 9.26 -3.42
N PHE A 111 -4.40 8.48 -2.86
CA PHE A 111 -4.54 7.87 -1.54
C PHE A 111 -3.37 8.26 -0.66
N LEU A 112 -3.68 8.61 0.59
CA LEU A 112 -2.70 8.95 1.61
C LEU A 112 -2.85 8.02 2.82
N ALA A 113 -1.75 7.42 3.27
CA ALA A 113 -1.76 6.58 4.46
C ALA A 113 -2.22 7.37 5.70
N GLY A 114 -2.95 6.72 6.59
CA GLY A 114 -3.63 7.32 7.74
C GLY A 114 -4.97 8.00 7.40
N ARG A 115 -5.21 8.35 6.13
CA ARG A 115 -6.48 8.94 5.65
C ARG A 115 -7.31 7.93 4.88
N ASP A 116 -6.68 7.20 3.97
CA ASP A 116 -7.35 6.36 2.97
C ASP A 116 -7.02 4.86 3.10
N ASP A 117 -6.51 4.42 4.27
CA ASP A 117 -5.97 3.07 4.49
C ASP A 117 -6.93 1.94 4.06
N LEU A 118 -8.25 2.14 4.20
CA LEU A 118 -9.25 1.16 3.80
C LEU A 118 -9.35 0.95 2.28
N LYS A 119 -8.93 1.93 1.48
CA LYS A 119 -9.02 1.92 0.01
C LYS A 119 -7.64 1.77 -0.66
N MET A 120 -6.58 2.07 0.09
CA MET A 120 -5.20 2.03 -0.36
C MET A 120 -4.66 0.60 -0.45
N SER A 121 -3.67 0.38 -1.32
CA SER A 121 -3.01 -0.92 -1.45
C SER A 121 -2.26 -1.31 -0.18
N GLN A 122 -2.36 -2.59 0.21
CA GLN A 122 -1.79 -3.12 1.45
C GLN A 122 -0.63 -4.09 1.22
N TYR A 123 0.03 -4.01 0.06
CA TYR A 123 1.19 -4.86 -0.27
C TYR A 123 2.47 -4.26 0.28
N LEU A 124 3.34 -5.10 0.84
CA LEU A 124 4.69 -4.69 1.21
C LEU A 124 5.57 -4.55 -0.03
N LEU A 125 6.59 -3.70 0.03
CA LEU A 125 7.50 -3.52 -1.09
C LEU A 125 8.13 -4.85 -1.54
N SER A 126 8.59 -5.66 -0.58
CA SER A 126 9.14 -7.00 -0.81
C SER A 126 8.15 -7.98 -1.48
N GLU A 127 6.84 -7.80 -1.29
CA GLU A 127 5.79 -8.67 -1.85
C GLU A 127 5.37 -8.26 -3.27
N THR A 128 5.61 -7.01 -3.66
CA THR A 128 5.11 -6.45 -4.92
C THR A 128 5.91 -6.89 -6.15
N GLY A 129 7.15 -7.35 -5.96
CA GLY A 129 8.09 -7.63 -7.06
C GLY A 129 8.59 -6.38 -7.80
N LEU A 130 8.20 -5.17 -7.38
CA LEU A 130 8.59 -3.92 -8.05
C LEU A 130 10.10 -3.70 -8.08
N ILE A 131 10.81 -4.13 -7.02
CA ILE A 131 12.27 -4.02 -6.92
C ILE A 131 12.97 -4.78 -8.05
N GLN A 132 12.42 -5.92 -8.49
CA GLN A 132 13.03 -6.77 -9.51
C GLN A 132 12.77 -6.24 -10.94
N THR A 133 12.03 -5.15 -11.07
CA THR A 133 11.54 -4.61 -12.33
C THR A 133 11.99 -3.16 -12.52
N GLN A 134 12.07 -2.68 -13.76
CA GLN A 134 12.47 -1.30 -14.08
C GLN A 134 11.35 -0.26 -13.82
N TYR A 135 10.54 -0.44 -12.77
CA TYR A 135 9.42 0.45 -12.45
C TYR A 135 9.79 1.57 -11.47
N GLU A 136 11.00 1.56 -10.90
CA GLU A 136 11.47 2.60 -9.99
C GLU A 136 11.66 3.93 -10.73
N ILE A 137 11.06 5.00 -10.20
CA ILE A 137 11.12 6.36 -10.74
C ILE A 137 11.79 7.29 -9.72
N LYS A 138 12.16 8.50 -10.15
CA LYS A 138 12.72 9.51 -9.25
C LYS A 138 11.62 10.16 -8.42
N GLU A 139 11.97 10.57 -7.20
CA GLU A 139 11.10 11.36 -6.30
C GLU A 139 10.45 12.54 -7.03
N ARG A 140 11.25 13.34 -7.74
CA ARG A 140 10.77 14.50 -8.49
C ARG A 140 9.64 14.18 -9.49
N GLU A 141 9.68 12.99 -10.09
CA GLU A 141 8.67 12.55 -11.06
C GLU A 141 7.37 12.16 -10.37
N PHE A 142 7.48 11.51 -9.20
CA PHE A 142 6.35 11.23 -8.35
C PHE A 142 5.72 12.51 -7.81
N GLU A 143 6.50 13.43 -7.22
CA GLU A 143 6.01 14.68 -6.66
C GLU A 143 5.34 15.57 -7.71
N ALA A 144 5.94 15.69 -8.89
CA ALA A 144 5.32 16.44 -9.98
C ALA A 144 3.95 15.86 -10.37
N THR A 145 3.83 14.54 -10.38
CA THR A 145 2.55 13.86 -10.68
C THR A 145 1.54 14.04 -9.54
N TRP A 146 2.00 13.92 -8.29
CA TRP A 146 1.19 14.07 -7.08
C TRP A 146 0.59 15.48 -6.98
N LEU A 147 1.42 16.51 -7.11
CA LEU A 147 1.00 17.91 -7.08
C LEU A 147 0.11 18.26 -8.27
N ARG A 148 0.43 17.77 -9.47
CA ARG A 148 -0.39 18.01 -10.68
C ARG A 148 -1.84 17.58 -10.51
N PHE A 149 -2.10 16.53 -9.74
CA PHE A 149 -3.45 16.01 -9.50
C PHE A 149 -4.04 16.45 -8.14
N GLY A 150 -3.46 17.48 -7.52
CA GLY A 150 -4.01 18.10 -6.31
C GLY A 150 -3.64 17.41 -5.00
N GLY A 151 -2.60 16.57 -5.01
CA GLY A 151 -2.07 15.97 -3.79
C GLY A 151 -1.43 17.02 -2.87
N PRO A 152 -1.61 16.93 -1.54
CA PRO A 152 -0.97 17.86 -0.60
C PRO A 152 0.55 17.68 -0.62
N ALA A 153 1.30 18.78 -0.55
CA ALA A 153 2.76 18.73 -0.43
C ALA A 153 3.18 17.86 0.75
N LEU A 154 4.31 17.15 0.60
CA LEU A 154 4.85 16.35 1.69
C LEU A 154 5.10 17.27 2.88
N ARG A 155 4.55 16.91 4.04
CA ARG A 155 4.97 17.57 5.28
C ARG A 155 6.39 17.10 5.56
N THR A 156 7.37 17.97 5.34
CA THR A 156 8.69 17.78 5.92
C THR A 156 8.48 17.71 7.43
N ARG A 157 8.92 16.61 8.04
CA ARG A 157 9.03 16.55 9.49
C ARG A 157 10.24 17.42 9.83
N ASP A 158 9.97 18.61 10.34
CA ASP A 158 10.97 19.47 11.00
C ASP A 158 11.45 18.83 12.32
#